data_AF-A0A8B7RGI9-F1
#
_entry.id   AF-A0A8B7RGI9-F1
#
_cell.length_a   1.000
_cell.length_b   1.000
_cell.length_c   1.000
_cell.angle_alpha   90.00
_cell.angle_beta   90.00
_cell.angle_gamma   90.00
#
_symmetry.space_group_name_H-M   'P 1'
#
loop_
_entity.id
_entity.type
_entity.pdbx_description
1 polymer ?
#
loop_
_entity_poly.entity_id
_entity_poly.type
_entity_poly.pdbx_seq_one_letter_code
_entity_poly.pdbx_strand_id
1 'polypeptide(L)'
;MVQKYQSPVRVYKHPFELIMAAYERRFPTCPLIPMFVDSDTVNEFKSEDGAIHVIERRCKLDIDAPRLLKKIAGVDYVYFVQKNSLNSRERTLHIEAHNETFSNRVIINEHCCYTVHPENEDWTCFEQSASLDIKSFFGFESTVEKIAMKQYTSNIKKGKEIIEYYLRQLEEEGITFVPRWTPPSLAASSETSASCRKQAASLAVVVPDAAQKEGLSSEALSNPSGVPEPVVGTPDDKLDADYIKRYLGDLTPLQESCLIRLRQWLQETHKGKIPKDEHILRFLRARDFNIDKAREVMCQSLTWRKQHQVDYILDTWNPPQVLQDYYAGGWHHHDKDGRPLYVLRLGQMDTKGLVRALGEEALLRYVLSINEEGLRRCEENTKVFGRPISSWTCLVDLEGLNMRHLWRPGVKALLRIIEVVEANYPETLGRLLILRAPRVFPVLWTLVSPFIDDNTRRKFLIYAGNDYQGPGGLLDYIDKEIIPDFLGGECMCEVPEGGLVPKSLYRTAEELENEDLKLWTETIYQSASVFKGAPHEILIQIVDASSVITWDFDVCKGDIVFNIYHSKRSPQLPKKDSLGAHSITSPGGNNVQLIDRVWQLGRDYSMVESPLICKEGESVQVKPCRSL
;
A
#
# COMPACT_ATOMS: atom_id res chain seq x y z
N MET A 1 18.72 1.75 -7.90
CA MET A 1 19.43 2.81 -7.14
C MET A 1 19.33 2.37 -5.70
N VAL A 2 20.44 2.24 -4.97
CA VAL A 2 20.41 1.71 -3.60
C VAL A 2 20.14 2.86 -2.64
N GLN A 3 18.92 2.92 -2.11
CA GLN A 3 18.57 3.84 -1.04
C GLN A 3 18.98 3.23 0.31
N LYS A 4 19.55 4.04 1.19
CA LYS A 4 19.89 3.65 2.56
C LYS A 4 19.14 4.51 3.55
N TYR A 5 18.64 3.90 4.60
CA TYR A 5 17.86 4.52 5.66
C TYR A 5 18.45 4.15 7.00
N GLN A 6 18.48 5.11 7.92
CA GLN A 6 18.87 4.89 9.31
C GLN A 6 17.86 5.62 10.19
N SER A 7 17.23 4.92 11.13
CA SER A 7 16.34 5.54 12.09
C SER A 7 17.12 6.25 13.19
N PRO A 8 16.55 7.28 13.85
CA PRO A 8 17.08 7.77 15.11
C PRO A 8 17.21 6.63 16.12
N VAL A 9 18.25 6.69 16.96
CA VAL A 9 18.45 5.74 18.06
C VAL A 9 17.26 5.84 19.01
N ARG A 10 16.70 4.69 19.37
CA ARG A 10 15.62 4.58 20.34
C ARG A 10 16.15 4.07 21.66
N VAL A 11 15.58 4.56 22.75
CA VAL A 11 15.95 4.13 24.10
C VAL A 11 14.72 3.53 24.78
N TYR A 12 14.80 2.25 25.10
CA TYR A 12 13.86 1.58 25.98
C TYR A 12 14.36 1.70 27.41
N LYS A 13 13.50 2.18 28.32
CA LYS A 13 13.80 2.30 29.75
C LYS A 13 13.65 0.96 30.48
N HIS A 14 14.17 -0.11 29.89
CA HIS A 14 14.13 -1.48 30.42
C HIS A 14 15.48 -2.18 30.16
N PRO A 15 15.89 -3.11 31.04
CA PRO A 15 17.14 -3.86 30.89
C PRO A 15 17.15 -4.69 29.61
N PHE A 16 18.34 -4.86 29.03
CA PHE A 16 18.57 -5.61 27.79
C PHE A 16 17.93 -6.99 27.83
N GLU A 17 18.12 -7.71 28.94
CA GLU A 17 17.67 -9.08 29.12
C GLU A 17 16.13 -9.19 29.06
N LEU A 18 15.42 -8.20 29.60
CA LEU A 18 13.96 -8.14 29.55
C LEU A 18 13.47 -7.79 28.14
N ILE A 19 14.17 -6.91 27.43
CA ILE A 19 13.87 -6.60 26.02
C ILE A 19 14.09 -7.84 25.14
N MET A 20 15.14 -8.64 25.38
CA MET A 20 15.38 -9.88 24.63
C MET A 20 14.26 -10.89 24.86
N ALA A 21 13.81 -11.04 26.11
CA ALA A 21 12.67 -11.89 26.45
C ALA A 21 11.39 -11.43 25.76
N ALA A 22 11.09 -10.13 25.76
CA ALA A 22 9.93 -9.57 25.08
C ALA A 22 10.02 -9.75 23.55
N TYR A 23 11.23 -9.61 23.00
CA TYR A 23 11.48 -9.75 21.57
C TYR A 23 11.24 -11.18 21.08
N GLU A 24 11.70 -12.21 21.80
CA GLU A 24 11.52 -13.61 21.40
C GLU A 24 10.04 -14.06 21.42
N ARG A 25 9.16 -13.40 22.21
CA ARG A 25 7.70 -13.67 22.22
C ARG A 25 6.98 -13.40 20.89
N ARG A 26 7.66 -12.75 19.94
CA ARG A 26 7.12 -12.47 18.60
C ARG A 26 7.07 -13.70 17.68
N PHE A 27 7.76 -14.79 18.02
CA PHE A 27 7.87 -15.99 17.20
C PHE A 27 7.08 -17.15 17.79
N PRO A 28 6.58 -18.10 16.96
CA PRO A 28 6.67 -18.15 15.50
C PRO A 28 5.69 -17.19 14.79
N THR A 29 4.73 -16.64 15.52
CA THR A 29 3.70 -15.71 15.02
C THR A 29 3.52 -14.54 15.97
N CYS A 30 3.04 -13.40 15.46
CA CYS A 30 2.78 -12.22 16.30
C CYS A 30 1.34 -11.71 16.10
N PRO A 31 0.47 -11.72 17.12
CA PRO A 31 -0.92 -11.26 16.98
C PRO A 31 -1.06 -9.80 16.54
N LEU A 32 -0.07 -8.96 16.88
CA LEU A 32 -0.01 -7.55 16.46
C LEU A 32 0.48 -7.36 15.02
N ILE A 33 0.96 -8.42 14.38
CA ILE A 33 1.28 -8.48 12.96
C ILE A 33 0.48 -9.65 12.35
N PRO A 34 -0.84 -9.50 12.09
CA PRO A 34 -1.68 -10.60 11.60
C PRO A 34 -1.19 -11.24 10.30
N MET A 35 -0.47 -10.47 9.47
CA MET A 35 0.16 -10.97 8.25
C MET A 35 1.37 -11.87 8.52
N PHE A 36 2.00 -11.82 9.70
CA PHE A 36 3.10 -12.70 10.07
C PHE A 36 2.56 -14.02 10.60
N VAL A 37 2.37 -14.94 9.66
CA VAL A 37 1.61 -16.17 9.87
C VAL A 37 2.47 -17.35 10.28
N ASP A 38 3.78 -17.33 10.01
CA ASP A 38 4.68 -18.41 10.37
C ASP A 38 6.15 -18.01 10.32
N SER A 39 7.00 -18.80 10.99
CA SER A 39 8.45 -18.66 10.93
C SER A 39 9.15 -19.98 11.22
N ASP A 40 9.81 -20.53 10.20
CA ASP A 40 10.58 -21.76 10.30
C ASP A 40 12.05 -21.47 10.61
N THR A 41 12.63 -22.16 11.59
CA THR A 41 14.08 -22.11 11.84
C THR A 41 14.82 -22.85 10.72
N VAL A 42 15.63 -22.13 9.95
CA VAL A 42 16.46 -22.68 8.87
C VAL A 42 17.81 -23.15 9.40
N ASN A 43 18.38 -22.39 10.33
CA ASN A 43 19.68 -22.69 10.93
C ASN A 43 19.72 -22.18 12.37
N GLU A 44 20.39 -22.92 13.26
CA GLU A 44 20.58 -22.53 14.65
C GLU A 44 21.96 -22.95 15.14
N PHE A 45 22.65 -22.03 15.78
CA PHE A 45 23.97 -22.23 16.37
C PHE A 45 24.00 -21.66 17.78
N LYS A 46 24.57 -22.41 18.73
CA LYS A 46 24.86 -21.95 20.10
C LYS A 46 26.33 -22.22 20.41
N SER A 47 27.01 -21.26 21.01
CA SER A 47 28.38 -21.46 21.49
C SER A 47 28.41 -22.45 22.67
N GLU A 48 29.55 -23.12 22.86
CA GLU A 48 29.73 -24.11 23.93
C GLU A 48 29.49 -23.55 25.34
N ASP A 49 29.81 -22.27 25.53
CA ASP A 49 29.60 -21.52 26.78
C ASP A 49 28.19 -20.92 26.92
N GLY A 50 27.33 -21.09 25.91
CA GLY A 50 25.97 -20.56 25.86
C GLY A 50 25.87 -19.03 25.73
N ALA A 51 26.99 -18.32 25.53
CA ALA A 51 26.99 -16.86 25.44
C ALA A 51 26.41 -16.35 24.11
N ILE A 52 26.67 -17.06 23.02
CA ILE A 52 26.29 -16.67 21.66
C ILE A 52 25.21 -17.62 21.16
N HIS A 53 24.10 -17.05 20.68
CA HIS A 53 23.03 -17.77 20.02
C HIS A 53 22.72 -17.09 18.70
N VAL A 54 22.96 -17.81 17.60
CA VAL A 54 22.63 -17.37 16.25
C VAL A 54 21.48 -18.22 15.74
N ILE A 55 20.38 -17.59 15.35
CA ILE A 55 19.21 -18.28 14.80
C ILE A 55 18.78 -17.59 13.50
N GLU A 56 18.66 -18.37 12.45
CA GLU A 56 18.20 -17.94 11.13
C GLU A 56 16.83 -18.54 10.87
N ARG A 57 15.87 -17.69 10.55
CA ARG A 57 14.46 -18.02 10.39
C ARG A 57 13.98 -17.59 9.02
N ARG A 58 13.27 -18.48 8.33
CA ARG A 58 12.51 -18.15 7.12
C ARG A 58 11.10 -17.81 7.54
N CYS A 59 10.80 -16.52 7.50
CA CYS A 59 9.56 -15.94 7.96
C CYS A 59 8.55 -15.86 6.81
N LYS A 60 7.28 -16.15 7.11
CA LYS A 60 6.18 -16.23 6.14
C LYS A 60 5.17 -15.12 6.40
N LEU A 61 4.95 -14.30 5.37
CA LEU A 61 3.95 -13.22 5.38
C LEU A 61 2.78 -13.58 4.47
N ASP A 62 1.58 -13.54 5.02
CA ASP A 62 0.34 -13.52 4.24
C ASP A 62 0.08 -12.11 3.75
N ILE A 63 0.32 -11.89 2.45
CA ILE A 63 -0.04 -10.63 1.82
C ILE A 63 -1.55 -10.62 1.62
N ASP A 64 -2.20 -9.64 2.22
CA ASP A 64 -3.62 -9.33 2.01
C ASP A 64 -3.84 -8.77 0.59
N ALA A 65 -3.73 -9.67 -0.38
CA ALA A 65 -4.06 -9.48 -1.77
C ALA A 65 -5.27 -10.37 -2.10
N PRO A 66 -6.24 -9.88 -2.90
CA PRO A 66 -7.37 -10.69 -3.38
C PRO A 66 -6.89 -12.04 -3.90
N ARG A 67 -7.60 -13.14 -3.58
CA ARG A 67 -7.20 -14.53 -3.93
C ARG A 67 -6.82 -14.70 -5.40
N LEU A 68 -7.44 -13.90 -6.27
CA LEU A 68 -7.17 -13.86 -7.70
C LEU A 68 -5.79 -13.27 -8.05
N LEU A 69 -5.32 -12.27 -7.31
CA LEU A 69 -3.97 -11.72 -7.44
C LEU A 69 -2.90 -12.73 -7.01
N LYS A 70 -3.16 -13.49 -5.93
CA LYS A 70 -2.29 -14.62 -5.53
C LYS A 70 -2.19 -15.67 -6.65
N LYS A 71 -3.34 -15.99 -7.27
CA LYS A 71 -3.43 -16.94 -8.40
C LYS A 71 -2.73 -16.44 -9.69
N ILE A 72 -2.71 -15.13 -9.95
CA ILE A 72 -2.06 -14.56 -11.16
C ILE A 72 -0.57 -14.26 -10.92
N ALA A 73 -0.19 -13.81 -9.71
CA ALA A 73 1.21 -13.56 -9.34
C ALA A 73 1.99 -14.86 -9.02
N GLY A 74 1.29 -15.97 -8.80
CA GLY A 74 1.89 -17.29 -8.54
C GLY A 74 2.51 -17.42 -7.16
N VAL A 75 2.11 -16.57 -6.21
CA VAL A 75 2.72 -16.48 -4.87
C VAL A 75 1.62 -16.25 -3.84
N ASP A 76 1.36 -17.26 -3.00
CA ASP A 76 0.36 -17.17 -1.92
C ASP A 76 0.90 -16.43 -0.67
N TYR A 77 2.21 -16.42 -0.51
CA TYR A 77 2.94 -15.87 0.65
C TYR A 77 4.25 -15.22 0.22
N VAL A 78 4.62 -14.13 0.89
CA VAL A 78 5.96 -13.56 0.76
C VAL A 78 6.86 -14.05 1.88
N TYR A 79 8.07 -14.45 1.50
CA TYR A 79 9.08 -14.96 2.40
C TYR A 79 10.22 -13.96 2.55
N PHE A 80 10.68 -13.83 3.79
CA PHE A 80 11.93 -13.13 4.12
C PHE A 80 12.75 -14.00 5.06
N VAL A 81 14.07 -13.92 4.94
CA VAL A 81 14.99 -14.61 5.83
C VAL A 81 15.47 -13.60 6.87
N GLN A 82 15.45 -13.99 8.13
CA GLN A 82 15.87 -13.18 9.26
C GLN A 82 16.89 -13.95 10.10
N LYS A 83 18.07 -13.38 10.27
CA LYS A 83 19.15 -13.90 11.10
C LYS A 83 19.31 -13.04 12.34
N ASN A 84 19.14 -13.64 13.51
CA ASN A 84 19.37 -13.02 14.81
C ASN A 84 20.67 -13.58 15.39
N SER A 85 21.59 -12.71 15.77
CA SER A 85 22.84 -13.05 16.43
C SER A 85 22.85 -12.39 17.81
N LEU A 86 22.41 -13.14 18.82
CA LEU A 86 22.41 -12.72 20.22
C LEU A 86 23.76 -13.03 20.86
N ASN A 87 24.42 -12.02 21.40
CA ASN A 87 25.60 -12.17 22.24
C ASN A 87 25.25 -11.72 23.66
N SER A 88 24.96 -12.67 24.54
CA SER A 88 24.59 -12.42 25.93
C SER A 88 25.77 -11.94 26.79
N ARG A 89 27.01 -12.19 26.35
CA ARG A 89 28.22 -11.67 27.01
C ARG A 89 28.40 -10.18 26.75
N GLU A 90 28.29 -9.77 25.49
CA GLU A 90 28.41 -8.37 25.08
C GLU A 90 27.10 -7.58 25.25
N ARG A 91 26.00 -8.27 25.57
CA ARG A 91 24.65 -7.71 25.68
C ARG A 91 24.26 -6.98 24.39
N THR A 92 24.43 -7.67 23.28
CA THR A 92 24.09 -7.19 21.94
C THR A 92 23.22 -8.20 21.20
N LEU A 93 22.28 -7.70 20.41
CA LEU A 93 21.51 -8.50 19.46
C LEU A 93 21.58 -7.83 18.09
N HIS A 94 22.23 -8.50 17.15
CA HIS A 94 22.27 -8.09 15.75
C HIS A 94 21.21 -8.87 14.97
N ILE A 95 20.38 -8.14 14.21
CA ILE A 95 19.33 -8.72 13.38
C ILE A 95 19.60 -8.30 11.94
N GLU A 96 19.68 -9.28 11.05
CA GLU A 96 19.81 -9.08 9.61
C GLU A 96 18.60 -9.73 8.94
N ALA A 97 17.84 -8.97 8.14
CA ALA A 97 16.72 -9.52 7.40
C ALA A 97 16.80 -9.14 5.92
N HIS A 98 16.42 -10.07 5.05
CA HIS A 98 16.33 -9.82 3.61
C HIS A 98 15.16 -10.56 2.97
N ASN A 99 14.59 -9.99 1.91
CA ASN A 99 13.48 -10.64 1.21
C ASN A 99 13.99 -11.79 0.33
N GLU A 100 13.31 -12.94 0.41
CA GLU A 100 13.55 -14.07 -0.48
C GLU A 100 12.63 -13.96 -1.71
N THR A 101 11.35 -13.71 -1.46
CA THR A 101 10.37 -13.49 -2.53
C THR A 101 10.54 -12.11 -3.17
N PHE A 102 10.42 -12.05 -4.51
CA PHE A 102 10.66 -10.85 -5.33
C PHE A 102 12.09 -10.27 -5.30
N SER A 103 13.07 -11.00 -4.75
CA SER A 103 14.50 -10.61 -4.70
C SER A 103 15.10 -10.25 -6.07
N ASN A 104 14.51 -10.75 -7.16
CA ASN A 104 14.91 -10.42 -8.53
C ASN A 104 14.49 -9.01 -8.96
N ARG A 105 13.51 -8.39 -8.31
CA ARG A 105 12.93 -7.08 -8.68
C ARG A 105 13.21 -5.99 -7.65
N VAL A 106 13.12 -6.36 -6.38
CA VAL A 106 13.37 -5.50 -5.23
C VAL A 106 14.22 -6.27 -4.25
N ILE A 107 15.34 -5.68 -3.83
CA ILE A 107 16.15 -6.19 -2.73
C ILE A 107 15.94 -5.27 -1.53
N ILE A 108 15.47 -5.84 -0.44
CA ILE A 108 15.30 -5.20 0.85
C ILE A 108 16.31 -5.88 1.77
N ASN A 109 17.24 -5.11 2.35
CA ASN A 109 18.07 -5.58 3.46
C ASN A 109 17.81 -4.70 4.66
N GLU A 110 17.59 -5.28 5.82
CA GLU A 110 17.33 -4.60 7.07
C GLU A 110 18.36 -5.06 8.11
N HIS A 111 18.95 -4.11 8.81
CA HIS A 111 19.89 -4.35 9.89
C HIS A 111 19.39 -3.64 11.15
N CYS A 112 19.11 -4.40 12.20
CA CYS A 112 18.79 -3.86 13.50
C CYS A 112 19.84 -4.26 14.54
N CYS A 113 20.02 -3.42 15.54
CA CYS A 113 20.92 -3.68 16.65
C CYS A 113 20.26 -3.26 17.95
N TYR A 114 20.19 -4.16 18.92
CA TYR A 114 19.93 -3.82 20.32
C TYR A 114 21.24 -3.84 21.09
N THR A 115 21.49 -2.81 21.88
CA THR A 115 22.67 -2.67 22.73
C THR A 115 22.29 -2.07 24.07
N VAL A 116 23.16 -2.21 25.06
CA VAL A 116 23.01 -1.51 26.35
C VAL A 116 23.26 -0.02 26.16
N HIS A 117 22.46 0.82 26.82
CA HIS A 117 22.66 2.28 26.75
C HIS A 117 24.02 2.66 27.39
N PRO A 118 24.84 3.49 26.72
CA PRO A 118 26.23 3.76 27.12
C PRO A 118 26.34 4.43 28.50
N GLU A 119 25.33 5.19 28.91
CA GLU A 119 25.30 5.90 30.20
C GLU A 119 24.43 5.23 31.26
N ASN A 120 23.65 4.19 30.91
CA ASN A 120 22.72 3.55 31.83
C ASN A 120 22.57 2.06 31.50
N GLU A 121 23.16 1.19 32.34
CA GLU A 121 23.16 -0.26 32.10
C GLU A 121 21.78 -0.93 32.15
N ASP A 122 20.78 -0.25 32.73
CA ASP A 122 19.40 -0.72 32.85
C ASP A 122 18.52 -0.27 31.68
N TRP A 123 19.08 0.46 30.71
CA TRP A 123 18.38 0.88 29.49
C TRP A 123 18.95 0.19 28.26
N THR A 124 18.09 0.03 27.25
CA THR A 124 18.43 -0.63 26.00
C THR A 124 18.30 0.34 24.84
N CYS A 125 19.37 0.53 24.09
CA CYS A 125 19.36 1.22 22.81
C CYS A 125 18.90 0.29 21.70
N PHE A 126 18.16 0.83 20.75
CA PHE A 126 17.79 0.17 19.51
C PHE A 126 18.11 1.07 18.32
N GLU A 127 18.88 0.50 17.41
CA GLU A 127 19.25 1.12 16.15
C GLU A 127 18.73 0.26 15.01
N GLN A 128 18.29 0.92 13.94
CA GLN A 128 17.75 0.24 12.78
C GLN A 128 18.18 0.97 11.52
N SER A 129 18.59 0.20 10.54
CA SER A 129 18.88 0.67 9.20
C SER A 129 18.30 -0.29 8.18
N ALA A 130 17.98 0.23 7.01
CA ALA A 130 17.52 -0.58 5.90
C ALA A 130 18.12 -0.05 4.60
N SER A 131 18.30 -0.94 3.65
CA SER A 131 18.60 -0.60 2.28
C SER A 131 17.56 -1.20 1.35
N LEU A 132 17.18 -0.42 0.35
CA LEU A 132 16.24 -0.80 -0.68
C LEU A 132 16.92 -0.60 -2.02
N ASP A 133 17.05 -1.67 -2.80
CA ASP A 133 17.51 -1.60 -4.19
C ASP A 133 16.39 -2.08 -5.11
N ILE A 134 15.81 -1.13 -5.84
CA ILE A 134 14.84 -1.43 -6.89
C ILE A 134 15.60 -1.63 -8.19
N LYS A 135 15.56 -2.86 -8.72
CA LYS A 135 16.27 -3.22 -9.96
C LYS A 135 15.53 -2.76 -11.20
N SER A 136 14.26 -3.11 -11.33
CA SER A 136 13.41 -2.69 -12.45
C SER A 136 11.93 -2.83 -12.08
N PHE A 137 11.18 -1.75 -12.22
CA PHE A 137 9.74 -1.71 -11.93
C PHE A 137 8.98 -0.93 -13.00
N PHE A 138 9.15 -1.33 -14.26
CA PHE A 138 8.51 -0.71 -15.43
C PHE A 138 8.73 0.81 -15.52
N GLY A 139 9.78 1.34 -14.87
CA GLY A 139 10.02 2.77 -14.86
C GLY A 139 9.38 3.59 -13.75
N PHE A 140 8.80 2.93 -12.76
CA PHE A 140 8.18 3.54 -11.59
C PHE A 140 9.06 3.43 -10.35
N GLU A 141 10.37 3.23 -10.52
CA GLU A 141 11.31 2.97 -9.43
C GLU A 141 11.23 4.05 -8.35
N SER A 142 11.24 5.34 -8.73
CA SER A 142 11.13 6.47 -7.78
C SER A 142 9.81 6.49 -7.00
N THR A 143 8.73 5.98 -7.59
CA THR A 143 7.41 5.91 -6.94
C THR A 143 7.36 4.76 -5.96
N VAL A 144 7.86 3.59 -6.37
CA VAL A 144 7.97 2.42 -5.47
C VAL A 144 8.95 2.71 -4.32
N GLU A 145 10.02 3.45 -4.55
CA GLU A 145 10.95 3.92 -3.50
C GLU A 145 10.22 4.77 -2.45
N LYS A 146 9.44 5.78 -2.88
CA LYS A 146 8.65 6.63 -1.97
C LYS A 146 7.66 5.82 -1.14
N ILE A 147 6.99 4.84 -1.76
CA ILE A 147 6.05 3.95 -1.09
C ILE A 147 6.75 3.12 -0.03
N ALA A 148 7.84 2.45 -0.41
CA ALA A 148 8.61 1.61 0.50
C ALA A 148 9.10 2.43 1.69
N MET A 149 9.52 3.68 1.47
CA MET A 149 9.92 4.61 2.53
C MET A 149 8.76 4.97 3.48
N LYS A 150 7.56 5.23 2.94
CA LYS A 150 6.34 5.47 3.73
C LYS A 150 6.00 4.25 4.60
N GLN A 151 6.03 3.05 4.01
CA GLN A 151 5.74 1.81 4.72
C GLN A 151 6.79 1.50 5.80
N TYR A 152 8.07 1.69 5.49
CA TYR A 152 9.17 1.52 6.44
C TYR A 152 8.99 2.46 7.65
N THR A 153 8.66 3.73 7.42
CA THR A 153 8.37 4.69 8.50
C THR A 153 7.18 4.27 9.36
N SER A 154 6.14 3.69 8.75
CA SER A 154 4.99 3.15 9.49
C SER A 154 5.36 1.92 10.32
N ASN A 155 6.16 1.01 9.76
CA ASN A 155 6.60 -0.21 10.44
C ASN A 155 7.47 0.09 11.66
N ILE A 156 8.32 1.12 11.56
CA ILE A 156 9.15 1.63 12.66
C ILE A 156 8.28 1.95 13.89
N LYS A 157 7.13 2.62 13.72
CA LYS A 157 6.21 2.94 14.85
C LYS A 157 5.62 1.69 15.47
N LYS A 158 5.11 0.76 14.64
CA LYS A 158 4.55 -0.52 15.10
C LYS A 158 5.55 -1.38 15.88
N GLY A 159 6.82 -1.40 15.46
CA GLY A 159 7.87 -2.16 16.16
C GLY A 159 8.02 -1.79 17.65
N LYS A 160 7.86 -0.51 17.98
CA LYS A 160 7.87 -0.04 19.38
C LYS A 160 6.66 -0.56 20.16
N GLU A 161 5.47 -0.41 19.58
CA GLU A 161 4.21 -0.85 20.20
C GLU A 161 4.21 -2.36 20.49
N ILE A 162 4.84 -3.15 19.62
CA ILE A 162 4.98 -4.60 19.79
C ILE A 162 5.85 -4.96 21.00
N ILE A 163 7.03 -4.32 21.14
CA ILE A 163 7.89 -4.58 22.28
C ILE A 163 7.21 -4.14 23.58
N GLU A 164 6.56 -2.98 23.59
CA GLU A 164 5.80 -2.49 24.77
C GLU A 164 4.61 -3.39 25.12
N TYR A 165 3.96 -4.00 24.14
CA TYR A 165 2.92 -5.00 24.37
C TYR A 165 3.48 -6.24 25.08
N TYR A 166 4.56 -6.84 24.55
CA TYR A 166 5.13 -8.04 25.17
C TYR A 166 5.81 -7.77 26.51
N LEU A 167 6.34 -6.57 26.75
CA LEU A 167 6.81 -6.15 28.07
C LEU A 167 5.67 -6.17 29.11
N ARG A 168 4.50 -5.61 28.76
CA ARG A 168 3.32 -5.67 29.63
C ARG A 168 2.85 -7.12 29.87
N GLN A 169 2.88 -7.95 28.83
CA GLN A 169 2.52 -9.35 28.97
C GLN A 169 3.49 -10.11 29.90
N LEU A 170 4.79 -9.85 29.80
CA LEU A 170 5.78 -10.42 30.73
C LEU A 170 5.53 -9.98 32.17
N GLU A 171 5.18 -8.71 32.38
CA GLU A 171 4.83 -8.17 33.70
C GLU A 171 3.56 -8.83 34.27
N GLU A 172 2.52 -9.02 33.46
CA GLU A 172 1.29 -9.74 33.83
C GLU A 172 1.56 -11.21 34.20
N GLU A 173 2.55 -11.83 33.57
CA GLU A 173 3.03 -13.19 33.87
C GLU A 173 4.00 -13.24 35.08
N GLY A 174 4.32 -12.10 35.69
CA GLY A 174 5.21 -11.98 36.84
C GLY A 174 6.71 -11.97 36.49
N ILE A 175 7.07 -11.89 35.21
CA ILE A 175 8.45 -11.81 34.73
C ILE A 175 8.87 -10.35 34.65
N THR A 176 9.38 -9.83 35.77
CA THR A 176 9.91 -8.45 35.86
C THR A 176 11.44 -8.38 35.79
N PHE A 177 12.11 -9.53 35.91
CA PHE A 177 13.57 -9.63 35.89
C PHE A 177 14.04 -10.88 35.13
N VAL A 178 15.06 -10.72 34.31
CA VAL A 178 15.74 -11.81 33.59
C VAL A 178 17.22 -11.76 33.96
N PRO A 179 17.83 -12.84 34.47
CA PRO A 179 19.21 -12.84 34.94
C PRO A 179 20.20 -12.65 33.78
N ARG A 180 21.29 -11.91 34.06
CA ARG A 180 22.40 -11.73 33.12
C ARG A 180 23.14 -13.06 32.91
N TRP A 181 23.67 -13.28 31.72
CA TRP A 181 24.51 -14.45 31.44
C TRP A 181 25.77 -14.43 32.30
N THR A 182 26.19 -15.61 32.76
CA THR A 182 27.43 -15.81 33.50
C THR A 182 28.23 -16.95 32.88
N PRO A 183 29.58 -16.88 32.85
CA PRO A 183 30.40 -17.95 32.32
C PRO A 183 30.16 -19.27 33.07
N PRO A 184 30.11 -20.42 32.38
CA PRO A 184 30.10 -21.71 33.05
C PRO A 184 31.33 -21.83 33.94
N SER A 185 31.15 -22.09 35.24
CA SER A 185 32.26 -22.32 36.16
C SER A 185 33.01 -23.59 35.74
N LEU A 186 34.32 -23.49 35.51
CA LEU A 186 35.22 -24.65 35.37
C LEU A 186 35.28 -25.41 36.70
N ALA A 187 34.30 -26.28 36.96
CA ALA A 187 34.34 -27.19 38.09
C ALA A 187 35.21 -28.41 37.73
N ALA A 188 36.23 -28.62 38.54
CA ALA A 188 37.19 -29.70 38.47
C ALA A 188 36.53 -31.08 38.29
N SER A 189 37.14 -31.88 37.42
CA SER A 189 37.02 -33.33 37.43
C SER A 189 37.50 -33.88 38.77
N SER A 190 36.57 -34.31 39.63
CA SER A 190 36.84 -35.40 40.56
C SER A 190 35.67 -36.37 40.56
N GLU A 191 35.86 -37.48 39.87
CA GLU A 191 35.16 -38.71 40.17
C GLU A 191 35.34 -39.06 41.65
N THR A 192 34.26 -39.46 42.32
CA THR A 192 34.33 -40.57 43.28
C THR A 192 32.94 -41.18 43.45
N SER A 193 32.80 -42.34 42.83
CA SER A 193 31.78 -43.34 43.09
C SER A 193 31.89 -43.91 44.52
N ALA A 194 30.77 -43.98 45.25
CA ALA A 194 30.63 -44.93 46.36
C ALA A 194 29.16 -45.29 46.66
N SER A 195 28.74 -46.43 46.10
CA SER A 195 27.96 -47.56 46.67
C SER A 195 26.77 -47.36 47.64
N CYS A 196 25.67 -48.03 47.26
CA CYS A 196 24.52 -48.49 48.07
C CYS A 196 24.81 -49.13 49.45
N ARG A 197 23.90 -48.96 50.42
CA ARG A 197 23.18 -50.04 51.16
C ARG A 197 22.13 -49.55 52.21
N LYS A 198 20.90 -50.03 52.03
CA LYS A 198 19.81 -50.51 52.94
C LYS A 198 19.75 -50.21 54.46
N GLN A 199 18.47 -50.06 54.91
CA GLN A 199 17.82 -50.37 56.21
C GLN A 199 18.10 -49.44 57.42
N ALA A 200 17.24 -49.22 58.42
CA ALA A 200 15.81 -49.43 58.71
C ALA A 200 15.53 -48.84 60.14
N ALA A 201 14.29 -48.43 60.43
CA ALA A 201 13.63 -48.35 61.77
C ALA A 201 14.23 -47.35 62.83
N SER A 202 13.52 -46.73 63.79
CA SER A 202 12.11 -46.59 64.18
C SER A 202 12.02 -45.80 65.53
N LEU A 203 10.90 -45.10 65.79
CA LEU A 203 10.29 -44.70 67.10
C LEU A 203 10.94 -43.53 67.88
N ALA A 204 10.23 -42.59 68.53
CA ALA A 204 8.89 -42.57 69.17
C ALA A 204 8.18 -41.17 69.02
N VAL A 205 6.86 -41.01 68.76
CA VAL A 205 5.63 -40.97 69.63
C VAL A 205 5.78 -40.07 70.89
N VAL A 206 4.97 -39.05 71.24
CA VAL A 206 3.50 -38.87 71.53
C VAL A 206 3.29 -37.32 71.67
N VAL A 207 2.42 -36.60 70.91
CA VAL A 207 0.94 -36.40 70.95
C VAL A 207 0.46 -35.24 71.90
N PRO A 208 -0.67 -34.55 71.58
CA PRO A 208 -0.90 -33.11 71.73
C PRO A 208 -2.13 -32.73 72.61
N ASP A 209 -2.53 -31.45 72.62
CA ASP A 209 -3.88 -30.94 72.95
C ASP A 209 -4.00 -29.52 72.35
N ALA A 210 -4.97 -29.09 71.52
CA ALA A 210 -6.43 -29.12 71.48
C ALA A 210 -7.13 -27.94 72.22
N ALA A 211 -8.28 -27.56 71.64
CA ALA A 211 -9.35 -26.69 72.15
C ALA A 211 -9.14 -25.17 71.91
N GLN A 212 -9.97 -24.49 71.10
CA GLN A 212 -11.35 -23.98 71.34
C GLN A 212 -11.28 -22.43 71.24
N LYS A 213 -12.26 -21.60 70.90
CA LYS A 213 -13.66 -21.62 70.42
C LYS A 213 -14.03 -20.11 70.22
N GLU A 214 -15.10 -19.84 69.46
CA GLU A 214 -16.01 -18.66 69.58
C GLU A 214 -15.44 -17.26 69.28
N GLY A 215 -16.18 -16.25 68.79
CA GLY A 215 -17.59 -16.00 68.46
C GLY A 215 -17.68 -14.73 67.59
N LEU A 216 -18.63 -14.64 66.65
CA LEU A 216 -19.88 -13.86 66.71
C LEU A 216 -19.78 -12.31 66.66
N SER A 217 -20.31 -11.78 65.54
CA SER A 217 -21.23 -10.62 65.39
C SER A 217 -20.83 -9.19 65.78
N SER A 218 -21.11 -8.25 64.86
CA SER A 218 -22.11 -7.16 64.98
C SER A 218 -21.64 -5.75 64.60
N GLU A 219 -22.36 -5.18 63.60
CA GLU A 219 -22.90 -3.81 63.49
C GLU A 219 -22.08 -2.51 63.68
N ALA A 220 -22.09 -1.71 62.59
CA ALA A 220 -22.65 -0.34 62.44
C ALA A 220 -21.91 0.92 62.94
N LEU A 221 -22.20 2.02 62.19
CA LEU A 221 -21.98 3.48 62.41
C LEU A 221 -20.60 4.01 61.97
N SER A 222 -20.40 5.15 61.29
CA SER A 222 -21.23 6.32 60.92
C SER A 222 -20.43 7.27 60.00
N ASN A 223 -21.13 8.04 59.13
CA ASN A 223 -20.79 9.17 58.21
C ASN A 223 -19.73 10.22 58.67
N PRO A 224 -19.37 11.29 57.88
CA PRO A 224 -19.68 11.69 56.47
C PRO A 224 -18.43 12.12 55.65
N SER A 225 -18.57 12.45 54.35
CA SER A 225 -18.03 13.67 53.69
C SER A 225 -18.17 13.62 52.16
N GLY A 226 -18.62 14.73 51.57
CA GLY A 226 -19.10 14.91 50.20
C GLY A 226 -18.24 14.38 49.05
N VAL A 227 -18.93 13.73 48.11
CA VAL A 227 -18.52 13.57 46.71
C VAL A 227 -19.38 14.53 45.88
N PRO A 228 -18.82 15.38 45.00
CA PRO A 228 -19.62 16.15 44.06
C PRO A 228 -20.13 15.22 42.95
N GLU A 229 -21.45 15.25 42.71
CA GLU A 229 -22.09 14.65 41.54
C GLU A 229 -21.53 15.23 40.23
N PRO A 230 -21.49 14.44 39.15
CA PRO A 230 -21.14 14.96 37.84
C PRO A 230 -22.29 15.83 37.31
N VAL A 231 -21.91 17.01 36.83
CA VAL A 231 -22.79 18.01 36.23
C VAL A 231 -23.58 17.38 35.08
N VAL A 232 -24.91 17.37 35.24
CA VAL A 232 -25.89 16.97 34.23
C VAL A 232 -25.81 17.96 33.05
N GLY A 233 -25.48 17.45 31.87
CA GLY A 233 -25.54 18.21 30.61
C GLY A 233 -26.97 18.64 30.28
N THR A 234 -27.10 19.84 29.74
CA THR A 234 -28.38 20.43 29.31
C THR A 234 -29.03 19.64 28.17
N PRO A 235 -30.37 19.71 27.99
CA PRO A 235 -31.11 18.90 27.01
C PRO A 235 -30.76 19.14 25.53
N ASP A 236 -30.01 20.21 25.22
CA ASP A 236 -29.62 20.61 23.85
C ASP A 236 -28.42 19.82 23.29
N ASP A 237 -27.75 18.99 24.08
CA ASP A 237 -26.54 18.27 23.65
C ASP A 237 -26.81 16.88 23.04
N LYS A 238 -28.06 16.39 23.06
CA LYS A 238 -28.42 15.09 22.46
C LYS A 238 -28.99 15.29 21.07
N LEU A 239 -28.46 14.56 20.09
CA LEU A 239 -29.07 14.51 18.76
C LEU A 239 -30.39 13.73 18.88
N ASP A 240 -31.43 14.19 18.18
CA ASP A 240 -32.72 13.49 18.15
C ASP A 240 -32.51 12.05 17.63
N ALA A 241 -33.01 11.05 18.36
CA ALA A 241 -32.82 9.65 18.02
C ALA A 241 -33.39 9.29 16.63
N ASP A 242 -34.49 9.94 16.21
CA ASP A 242 -35.08 9.77 14.89
C ASP A 242 -34.21 10.42 13.80
N TYR A 243 -33.55 11.54 14.11
CA TYR A 243 -32.57 12.15 13.21
C TYR A 243 -31.33 11.26 13.03
N ILE A 244 -30.75 10.75 14.13
CA ILE A 244 -29.60 9.86 14.09
C ILE A 244 -29.92 8.65 13.21
N LYS A 245 -31.02 7.95 13.51
CA LYS A 245 -31.41 6.74 12.78
C LYS A 245 -31.65 7.01 11.29
N ARG A 246 -32.24 8.16 10.96
CA ARG A 246 -32.61 8.49 9.57
C ARG A 246 -31.43 8.98 8.73
N TYR A 247 -30.49 9.73 9.30
CA TYR A 247 -29.44 10.43 8.56
C TYR A 247 -28.02 9.98 8.87
N LEU A 248 -27.77 9.51 10.09
CA LEU A 248 -26.44 9.11 10.57
C LEU A 248 -26.27 7.58 10.70
N GLY A 249 -27.38 6.85 10.77
CA GLY A 249 -27.44 5.41 11.01
C GLY A 249 -27.40 5.08 12.50
N ASP A 250 -26.95 3.87 12.83
CA ASP A 250 -26.85 3.44 14.21
C ASP A 250 -25.52 3.93 14.81
N LEU A 251 -25.61 4.73 15.88
CA LEU A 251 -24.46 5.19 16.66
C LEU A 251 -24.58 4.67 18.08
N THR A 252 -23.49 4.14 18.62
CA THR A 252 -23.41 3.86 20.06
C THR A 252 -23.34 5.19 20.84
N PRO A 253 -23.71 5.21 22.13
CA PRO A 253 -23.59 6.43 22.95
C PRO A 253 -22.17 7.04 22.94
N LEU A 254 -21.14 6.21 22.86
CA LEU A 254 -19.76 6.67 22.74
C LEU A 254 -19.50 7.35 21.39
N GLN A 255 -19.98 6.76 20.29
CA GLN A 255 -19.83 7.32 18.96
C GLN A 255 -20.58 8.64 18.79
N GLU A 256 -21.79 8.73 19.34
CA GLU A 256 -22.57 9.96 19.39
C GLU A 256 -21.83 11.05 20.19
N SER A 257 -21.30 10.71 21.36
CA SER A 257 -20.49 11.62 22.18
C SER A 257 -19.25 12.12 21.42
N CYS A 258 -18.53 11.24 20.71
CA CYS A 258 -17.40 11.65 19.88
C CYS A 258 -17.79 12.64 18.78
N LEU A 259 -18.93 12.40 18.11
CA LEU A 259 -19.47 13.30 17.09
C LEU A 259 -19.80 14.68 17.67
N ILE A 260 -20.55 14.71 18.77
CA ILE A 260 -20.95 15.95 19.44
C ILE A 260 -19.72 16.76 19.86
N ARG A 261 -18.74 16.11 20.52
CA ARG A 261 -17.51 16.76 20.99
C ARG A 261 -16.69 17.35 19.84
N LEU A 262 -16.52 16.60 18.74
CA LEU A 262 -15.77 17.09 17.59
C LEU A 262 -16.48 18.24 16.88
N ARG A 263 -17.81 18.17 16.76
CA ARG A 263 -18.66 19.24 16.22
C ARG A 263 -18.60 20.50 17.08
N GLN A 264 -18.69 20.37 18.41
CA GLN A 264 -18.57 21.50 19.33
C GLN A 264 -17.19 22.16 19.22
N TRP A 265 -16.12 21.36 19.20
CA TRP A 265 -14.78 21.88 19.00
C TRP A 265 -14.63 22.63 17.67
N LEU A 266 -15.26 22.13 16.58
CA LEU A 266 -15.29 22.83 15.29
C LEU A 266 -16.04 24.16 15.39
N GLN A 267 -17.19 24.22 16.08
CA GLN A 267 -17.93 25.47 16.28
C GLN A 267 -17.11 26.53 17.01
N GLU A 268 -16.29 26.12 17.97
CA GLU A 268 -15.42 27.01 18.74
C GLU A 268 -14.18 27.48 17.94
N THR A 269 -13.60 26.60 17.12
CA THR A 269 -12.27 26.82 16.54
C THR A 269 -12.30 27.19 15.06
N HIS A 270 -13.29 26.71 14.30
CA HIS A 270 -13.33 26.86 12.85
C HIS A 270 -14.04 28.14 12.42
N LYS A 271 -13.31 29.05 11.77
CA LYS A 271 -13.84 30.29 11.20
C LYS A 271 -14.44 30.04 9.81
N GLY A 272 -15.63 29.44 9.77
CA GLY A 272 -16.34 29.16 8.52
C GLY A 272 -17.59 28.30 8.73
N LYS A 273 -18.25 27.91 7.63
CA LYS A 273 -19.40 27.00 7.70
C LYS A 273 -18.96 25.67 8.31
N ILE A 274 -19.68 25.23 9.35
CA ILE A 274 -19.42 23.94 10.00
C ILE A 274 -19.87 22.84 9.04
N PRO A 275 -19.04 21.80 8.81
CA PRO A 275 -19.45 20.64 8.02
C PRO A 275 -20.70 19.97 8.62
N LYS A 276 -21.52 19.36 7.76
CA LYS A 276 -22.68 18.59 8.22
C LYS A 276 -22.22 17.37 9.04
N ASP A 277 -23.09 16.86 9.91
CA ASP A 277 -22.80 15.73 10.80
C ASP A 277 -22.34 14.49 10.02
N GLU A 278 -22.93 14.20 8.85
CA GLU A 278 -22.52 13.08 8.01
C GLU A 278 -21.06 13.20 7.55
N HIS A 279 -20.61 14.43 7.26
CA HIS A 279 -19.24 14.69 6.86
C HIS A 279 -18.28 14.49 8.04
N ILE A 280 -18.58 15.04 9.21
CA ILE A 280 -17.77 14.86 10.43
C ILE A 280 -17.67 13.37 10.79
N LEU A 281 -18.78 12.65 10.69
CA LEU A 281 -18.88 11.24 11.03
C LEU A 281 -18.01 10.35 10.13
N ARG A 282 -17.81 10.71 8.86
CA ARG A 282 -16.88 9.98 7.96
C ARG A 282 -15.44 10.03 8.46
N PHE A 283 -14.97 11.19 8.91
CA PHE A 283 -13.61 11.34 9.47
C PHE A 283 -13.46 10.60 10.80
N LEU A 284 -14.51 10.59 11.63
CA LEU A 284 -14.53 9.77 12.85
C LEU A 284 -14.46 8.28 12.54
N ARG A 285 -15.33 7.78 11.65
CA ARG A 285 -15.34 6.37 11.24
C ARG A 285 -14.00 5.93 10.66
N ALA A 286 -13.40 6.74 9.79
CA ALA A 286 -12.10 6.44 9.18
C ALA A 286 -10.92 6.39 10.19
N ARG A 287 -11.12 6.86 11.42
CA ARG A 287 -10.11 6.88 12.48
C ARG A 287 -10.58 6.15 13.74
N ASP A 288 -11.50 5.19 13.59
CA ASP A 288 -12.02 4.37 14.68
C ASP A 288 -12.56 5.20 15.86
N PHE A 289 -13.20 6.34 15.54
CA PHE A 289 -13.71 7.33 16.49
C PHE A 289 -12.65 7.95 17.43
N ASN A 290 -11.37 7.88 17.07
CA ASN A 290 -10.31 8.64 17.73
C ASN A 290 -10.43 10.14 17.37
N ILE A 291 -10.88 10.95 18.33
CA ILE A 291 -11.19 12.38 18.12
C ILE A 291 -9.96 13.16 17.66
N ASP A 292 -8.79 12.96 18.27
CA ASP A 292 -7.59 13.73 17.93
C ASP A 292 -7.10 13.45 16.50
N LYS A 293 -7.07 12.18 16.09
CA LYS A 293 -6.71 11.78 14.72
C LYS A 293 -7.73 12.25 13.70
N ALA A 294 -9.03 12.10 14.01
CA ALA A 294 -10.11 12.55 13.13
C ALA A 294 -10.05 14.08 12.93
N ARG A 295 -9.83 14.82 14.02
CA ARG A 295 -9.64 16.28 14.00
C ARG A 295 -8.49 16.69 13.09
N GLU A 296 -7.31 16.09 13.26
CA GLU A 296 -6.12 16.41 12.46
C GLU A 296 -6.38 16.27 10.96
N VAL A 297 -6.87 15.10 10.53
CA VAL A 297 -7.09 14.79 9.12
C VAL A 297 -8.24 15.62 8.55
N MET A 298 -9.30 15.86 9.31
CA MET A 298 -10.40 16.71 8.90
C MET A 298 -9.95 18.16 8.70
N CYS A 299 -9.14 18.72 9.60
CA CYS A 299 -8.59 20.08 9.43
C CYS A 299 -7.71 20.20 8.18
N GLN A 300 -6.90 19.18 7.89
CA GLN A 300 -6.11 19.12 6.65
C GLN A 300 -7.03 19.12 5.43
N SER A 301 -8.07 18.30 5.43
CA SER A 301 -9.04 18.24 4.33
C SER A 301 -9.80 19.55 4.14
N LEU A 302 -10.32 20.17 5.22
CA LEU A 302 -11.02 21.46 5.13
C LEU A 302 -10.12 22.58 4.56
N THR A 303 -8.85 22.60 4.97
CA THR A 303 -7.87 23.55 4.43
C THR A 303 -7.64 23.30 2.94
N TRP A 304 -7.45 22.04 2.55
CA TRP A 304 -7.25 21.64 1.16
C TRP A 304 -8.47 21.97 0.29
N ARG A 305 -9.69 21.65 0.75
CA ARG A 305 -10.95 21.96 0.06
C ARG A 305 -11.11 23.45 -0.19
N LYS A 306 -10.77 24.28 0.81
CA LYS A 306 -10.77 25.75 0.66
C LYS A 306 -9.76 26.24 -0.38
N GLN A 307 -8.54 25.69 -0.36
CA GLN A 307 -7.49 26.05 -1.31
C GLN A 307 -7.87 25.72 -2.76
N HIS A 308 -8.56 24.60 -2.97
CA HIS A 308 -8.91 24.08 -4.30
C HIS A 308 -10.36 24.38 -4.71
N GLN A 309 -11.09 25.16 -3.90
CA GLN A 309 -12.49 25.56 -4.12
C GLN A 309 -13.44 24.37 -4.40
N VAL A 310 -13.20 23.24 -3.75
CA VAL A 310 -13.90 21.98 -4.04
C VAL A 310 -15.39 22.07 -3.76
N ASP A 311 -15.79 22.79 -2.70
CA ASP A 311 -17.20 22.96 -2.32
C ASP A 311 -18.06 23.63 -3.41
N TYR A 312 -17.44 24.33 -4.34
CA TYR A 312 -18.11 25.04 -5.44
C TYR A 312 -17.90 24.36 -6.80
N ILE A 313 -17.20 23.22 -6.86
CA ILE A 313 -16.77 22.63 -8.13
C ILE A 313 -17.96 22.29 -9.03
N LEU A 314 -19.06 21.85 -8.44
CA LEU A 314 -20.28 21.48 -9.16
C LEU A 314 -21.04 22.68 -9.75
N ASP A 315 -20.82 23.88 -9.20
CA ASP A 315 -21.49 25.12 -9.63
C ASP A 315 -20.60 25.98 -10.54
N THR A 316 -19.28 25.90 -10.36
CA THR A 316 -18.30 26.82 -10.96
C THR A 316 -17.47 26.20 -12.07
N TRP A 317 -17.42 24.87 -12.17
CA TRP A 317 -16.59 24.17 -13.13
C TRP A 317 -17.43 23.29 -14.05
N ASN A 318 -17.28 23.50 -15.36
CA ASN A 318 -17.92 22.69 -16.38
C ASN A 318 -16.88 21.75 -17.02
N PRO A 319 -17.17 20.44 -17.13
CA PRO A 319 -16.29 19.50 -17.79
C PRO A 319 -16.05 19.90 -19.26
N PRO A 320 -14.80 20.02 -19.73
CA PRO A 320 -14.49 20.21 -21.14
C PRO A 320 -15.15 19.15 -22.03
N GLN A 321 -15.51 19.51 -23.26
CA GLN A 321 -16.19 18.62 -24.21
C GLN A 321 -15.44 17.29 -24.41
N VAL A 322 -14.11 17.33 -24.41
CA VAL A 322 -13.26 16.12 -24.52
C VAL A 322 -13.57 15.08 -23.43
N LEU A 323 -13.90 15.51 -22.20
CA LEU A 323 -14.31 14.58 -21.15
C LEU A 323 -15.69 14.00 -21.42
N GLN A 324 -16.63 14.83 -21.89
CA GLN A 324 -17.99 14.38 -22.18
C GLN A 324 -18.00 13.35 -23.31
N ASP A 325 -17.15 13.54 -24.31
CA ASP A 325 -17.11 12.69 -25.51
C ASP A 325 -16.26 11.42 -25.30
N TYR A 326 -15.15 11.50 -24.55
CA TYR A 326 -14.13 10.44 -24.51
C TYR A 326 -13.86 9.84 -23.12
N TYR A 327 -14.37 10.43 -22.03
CA TYR A 327 -14.22 9.82 -20.72
C TYR A 327 -15.22 8.67 -20.54
N ALA A 328 -14.71 7.45 -20.42
CA ALA A 328 -15.50 6.23 -20.40
C ALA A 328 -16.11 5.93 -19.01
N GLY A 329 -16.84 6.89 -18.43
CA GLY A 329 -17.43 6.73 -17.11
C GLY A 329 -18.64 7.63 -16.86
N GLY A 330 -19.54 7.20 -15.99
CA GLY A 330 -20.77 7.92 -15.70
C GLY A 330 -21.58 7.30 -14.58
N TRP A 331 -22.51 8.11 -14.05
CA TRP A 331 -23.49 7.64 -13.08
C TRP A 331 -24.56 6.81 -13.76
N HIS A 332 -24.80 5.63 -13.21
CA HIS A 332 -25.91 4.75 -13.51
C HIS A 332 -26.96 4.84 -12.39
N HIS A 333 -27.85 3.85 -12.29
CA HIS A 333 -28.88 3.74 -11.24
C HIS A 333 -28.30 3.62 -9.80
N HIS A 334 -28.74 2.60 -9.05
CA HIS A 334 -28.32 2.35 -7.69
C HIS A 334 -28.13 0.85 -7.47
N ASP A 335 -27.33 0.49 -6.46
CA ASP A 335 -27.21 -0.88 -6.00
C ASP A 335 -28.40 -1.28 -5.11
N LYS A 336 -28.49 -2.56 -4.71
CA LYS A 336 -29.56 -3.10 -3.85
C LYS A 336 -29.63 -2.44 -2.48
N ASP A 337 -28.55 -1.80 -2.04
CA ASP A 337 -28.49 -1.06 -0.78
C ASP A 337 -28.93 0.40 -0.96
N GLY A 338 -29.31 0.82 -2.17
CA GLY A 338 -29.70 2.21 -2.47
C GLY A 338 -28.50 3.13 -2.69
N ARG A 339 -27.28 2.61 -2.79
CA ARG A 339 -26.09 3.42 -3.07
C ARG A 339 -26.08 3.82 -4.55
N PRO A 340 -25.79 5.09 -4.88
CA PRO A 340 -25.58 5.49 -6.27
C PRO A 340 -24.51 4.62 -6.93
N LEU A 341 -24.76 4.18 -8.16
CA LEU A 341 -23.86 3.31 -8.91
C LEU A 341 -23.10 4.13 -9.95
N TYR A 342 -21.77 4.19 -9.83
CA TYR A 342 -20.90 4.78 -10.86
C TYR A 342 -20.26 3.67 -11.69
N VAL A 343 -20.32 3.76 -13.02
CA VAL A 343 -19.72 2.80 -13.94
C VAL A 343 -18.52 3.44 -14.62
N LEU A 344 -17.38 2.76 -14.63
CA LEU A 344 -16.13 3.19 -15.28
C LEU A 344 -15.59 2.06 -16.17
N ARG A 345 -15.60 2.26 -17.48
CA ARG A 345 -15.04 1.32 -18.47
C ARG A 345 -13.55 1.62 -18.70
N LEU A 346 -12.75 1.44 -17.65
CA LEU A 346 -11.33 1.80 -17.63
C LEU A 346 -10.53 1.13 -18.76
N GLY A 347 -10.85 -0.12 -19.11
CA GLY A 347 -10.15 -0.82 -20.18
C GLY A 347 -10.36 -0.24 -21.59
N GLN A 348 -11.44 0.53 -21.79
CA GLN A 348 -11.75 1.22 -23.05
C GLN A 348 -11.21 2.65 -23.10
N MET A 349 -10.80 3.21 -21.96
CA MET A 349 -10.38 4.60 -21.85
C MET A 349 -9.02 4.86 -22.54
N ASP A 350 -8.95 5.91 -23.37
CA ASP A 350 -7.69 6.41 -23.93
C ASP A 350 -6.99 7.34 -22.94
N THR A 351 -6.36 6.75 -21.91
CA THR A 351 -5.67 7.50 -20.86
C THR A 351 -4.59 8.44 -21.41
N LYS A 352 -3.83 8.00 -22.43
CA LYS A 352 -2.77 8.84 -23.03
C LYS A 352 -3.39 10.02 -23.77
N GLY A 353 -4.43 9.80 -24.58
CA GLY A 353 -5.13 10.87 -25.28
C GLY A 353 -5.76 11.89 -24.34
N LEU A 354 -6.45 11.43 -23.29
CA LEU A 354 -7.05 12.30 -22.28
C LEU A 354 -6.01 13.15 -21.55
N VAL A 355 -4.91 12.55 -21.11
CA VAL A 355 -3.82 13.29 -20.44
C VAL A 355 -3.16 14.30 -21.40
N ARG A 356 -2.97 13.95 -22.68
CA ARG A 356 -2.39 14.86 -23.69
C ARG A 356 -3.32 16.02 -24.05
N ALA A 357 -4.64 15.81 -24.01
CA ALA A 357 -5.63 16.85 -24.31
C ALA A 357 -5.96 17.74 -23.10
N LEU A 358 -5.92 17.20 -21.88
CA LEU A 358 -6.46 17.86 -20.69
C LEU A 358 -5.43 18.11 -19.59
N GLY A 359 -4.31 17.41 -19.58
CA GLY A 359 -3.37 17.44 -18.46
C GLY A 359 -3.89 16.74 -17.19
N GLU A 360 -3.00 16.60 -16.21
CA GLU A 360 -3.26 15.91 -14.95
C GLU A 360 -4.30 16.65 -14.08
N GLU A 361 -4.20 17.97 -13.98
CA GLU A 361 -5.05 18.79 -13.11
C GLU A 361 -6.52 18.81 -13.54
N ALA A 362 -6.81 18.87 -14.85
CA ALA A 362 -8.19 18.83 -15.32
C ALA A 362 -8.84 17.45 -15.11
N LEU A 363 -8.06 16.37 -15.26
CA LEU A 363 -8.53 15.02 -14.93
C LEU A 363 -8.79 14.86 -13.44
N LEU A 364 -7.90 15.38 -12.59
CA LEU A 364 -8.10 15.40 -11.15
C LEU A 364 -9.37 16.17 -10.79
N ARG A 365 -9.56 17.39 -11.30
CA ARG A 365 -10.79 18.18 -11.10
C ARG A 365 -12.05 17.45 -11.54
N TYR A 366 -12.00 16.74 -12.67
CA TYR A 366 -13.14 15.94 -13.11
C TYR A 366 -13.47 14.82 -12.11
N VAL A 367 -12.47 14.09 -11.63
CA VAL A 367 -12.69 13.05 -10.60
C VAL A 367 -13.21 13.65 -9.29
N LEU A 368 -12.75 14.84 -8.89
CA LEU A 368 -13.30 15.56 -7.75
C LEU A 368 -14.78 15.91 -7.96
N SER A 369 -15.15 16.37 -9.16
CA SER A 369 -16.55 16.65 -9.49
C SER A 369 -17.43 15.39 -9.42
N ILE A 370 -16.91 14.24 -9.85
CA ILE A 370 -17.59 12.95 -9.70
C ILE A 370 -17.79 12.63 -8.22
N ASN A 371 -16.77 12.77 -7.38
CA ASN A 371 -16.91 12.49 -5.95
C ASN A 371 -17.95 13.40 -5.28
N GLU A 372 -17.92 14.71 -5.55
CA GLU A 372 -18.91 15.66 -5.01
C GLU A 372 -20.34 15.36 -5.51
N GLU A 373 -20.49 15.00 -6.78
CA GLU A 373 -21.77 14.54 -7.34
C GLU A 373 -22.26 13.26 -6.64
N GLY A 374 -21.35 12.33 -6.35
CA GLY A 374 -21.66 11.13 -5.58
C GLY A 374 -22.19 11.44 -4.18
N LEU A 375 -21.61 12.45 -3.50
CA LEU A 375 -22.11 12.91 -2.20
C LEU A 375 -23.53 13.50 -2.31
N ARG A 376 -23.80 14.28 -3.36
CA ARG A 376 -25.13 14.85 -3.63
C ARG A 376 -26.17 13.75 -3.82
N ARG A 377 -25.86 12.76 -4.66
CA ARG A 377 -26.73 11.60 -4.95
C ARG A 377 -26.97 10.74 -3.71
N CYS A 378 -25.98 10.59 -2.84
CA CYS A 378 -26.15 9.93 -1.54
C CYS A 378 -27.19 10.66 -0.66
N GLU A 379 -27.13 11.99 -0.62
CA GLU A 379 -28.12 12.80 0.12
C GLU A 379 -29.53 12.68 -0.48
N GLU A 380 -29.64 12.68 -1.81
CA GLU A 380 -30.90 12.46 -2.53
C GLU A 380 -31.48 11.08 -2.26
N ASN A 381 -30.66 10.03 -2.39
CA ASN A 381 -31.08 8.66 -2.10
C ASN A 381 -31.46 8.48 -0.62
N THR A 382 -30.79 9.15 0.31
CA THR A 382 -31.20 9.16 1.73
C THR A 382 -32.63 9.67 1.91
N LYS A 383 -33.01 10.72 1.16
CA LYS A 383 -34.37 11.27 1.18
C LYS A 383 -35.38 10.31 0.55
N VAL A 384 -35.03 9.69 -0.58
CA VAL A 384 -35.90 8.76 -1.33
C VAL A 384 -36.12 7.44 -0.58
N PHE A 385 -35.07 6.81 -0.08
CA PHE A 385 -35.15 5.51 0.59
C PHE A 385 -35.48 5.61 2.08
N GLY A 386 -35.48 6.82 2.66
CA GLY A 386 -35.82 7.05 4.06
C GLY A 386 -34.84 6.44 5.07
N ARG A 387 -33.63 6.10 4.62
CA ARG A 387 -32.54 5.51 5.42
C ARG A 387 -31.20 6.14 5.02
N PRO A 388 -30.19 6.14 5.90
CA PRO A 388 -28.93 6.82 5.64
C PRO A 388 -28.14 6.12 4.52
N ILE A 389 -27.96 6.83 3.41
CA ILE A 389 -27.07 6.45 2.30
C ILE A 389 -25.90 7.42 2.31
N SER A 390 -24.74 6.97 2.78
CA SER A 390 -23.55 7.83 2.94
C SER A 390 -22.41 7.49 1.97
N SER A 391 -22.60 6.49 1.10
CA SER A 391 -21.56 5.95 0.23
C SER A 391 -22.12 5.52 -1.12
N TRP A 392 -21.25 5.45 -2.13
CA TRP A 392 -21.58 5.04 -3.50
C TRP A 392 -20.83 3.76 -3.90
N THR A 393 -21.38 3.03 -4.88
CA THR A 393 -20.79 1.82 -5.45
C THR A 393 -20.13 2.16 -6.77
N CYS A 394 -18.88 1.76 -6.95
CA CYS A 394 -18.13 1.97 -8.18
C CYS A 394 -17.92 0.64 -8.88
N LEU A 395 -18.35 0.52 -10.13
CA LEU A 395 -18.15 -0.63 -10.99
C LEU A 395 -17.08 -0.27 -12.02
N VAL A 396 -15.95 -0.96 -11.98
CA VAL A 396 -14.83 -0.75 -12.90
C VAL A 396 -14.72 -1.95 -13.82
N ASP A 397 -14.98 -1.72 -15.10
CA ASP A 397 -14.79 -2.70 -16.14
C ASP A 397 -13.38 -2.61 -16.74
N LEU A 398 -12.64 -3.71 -16.68
CA LEU A 398 -11.27 -3.82 -17.18
C LEU A 398 -11.14 -4.55 -18.51
N GLU A 399 -12.24 -4.90 -19.18
CA GLU A 399 -12.16 -5.42 -20.54
C GLU A 399 -11.48 -4.39 -21.45
N GLY A 400 -10.45 -4.81 -22.18
CA GLY A 400 -9.61 -3.95 -23.02
C GLY A 400 -8.37 -3.39 -22.31
N LEU A 401 -8.27 -3.55 -20.98
CA LEU A 401 -7.08 -3.14 -20.23
C LEU A 401 -5.84 -3.90 -20.75
N ASN A 402 -4.90 -3.13 -21.27
CA ASN A 402 -3.63 -3.58 -21.84
C ASN A 402 -2.48 -2.66 -21.43
N MET A 403 -1.27 -2.93 -21.91
CA MET A 403 -0.06 -2.19 -21.52
C MET A 403 -0.09 -0.69 -21.83
N ARG A 404 -0.94 -0.21 -22.76
CA ARG A 404 -1.09 1.24 -23.04
C ARG A 404 -1.50 2.03 -21.78
N HIS A 405 -2.26 1.41 -20.88
CA HIS A 405 -2.73 2.05 -19.66
C HIS A 405 -1.62 2.14 -18.59
N LEU A 406 -0.51 1.44 -18.78
CA LEU A 406 0.67 1.52 -17.92
C LEU A 406 1.66 2.60 -18.37
N TRP A 407 1.27 3.46 -19.31
CA TRP A 407 2.05 4.64 -19.70
C TRP A 407 2.31 5.53 -18.48
N ARG A 408 3.58 5.87 -18.22
CA ARG A 408 4.01 6.43 -16.93
C ARG A 408 3.27 7.70 -16.51
N PRO A 409 3.09 8.72 -17.37
CA PRO A 409 2.32 9.90 -17.00
C PRO A 409 0.85 9.59 -16.68
N GLY A 410 0.24 8.64 -17.39
CA GLY A 410 -1.12 8.18 -17.11
C GLY A 410 -1.25 7.50 -15.75
N VAL A 411 -0.31 6.60 -15.42
CA VAL A 411 -0.26 5.96 -14.09
C VAL A 411 0.03 7.00 -13.00
N LYS A 412 0.95 7.94 -13.23
CA LYS A 412 1.24 9.01 -12.27
C LYS A 412 -0.02 9.84 -11.96
N ALA A 413 -0.77 10.24 -12.99
CA ALA A 413 -2.04 10.95 -12.80
C ALA A 413 -3.05 10.10 -12.00
N LEU A 414 -3.15 8.80 -12.29
CA LEU A 414 -4.00 7.88 -11.53
C LEU A 414 -3.59 7.79 -10.05
N LEU A 415 -2.29 7.65 -9.76
CA LEU A 415 -1.79 7.59 -8.39
C LEU A 415 -2.06 8.90 -7.64
N ARG A 416 -1.92 10.04 -8.32
CA ARG A 416 -2.25 11.35 -7.76
C ARG A 416 -3.74 11.45 -7.42
N ILE A 417 -4.60 10.99 -8.32
CA ILE A 417 -6.05 10.93 -8.09
C ILE A 417 -6.37 10.08 -6.86
N ILE A 418 -5.81 8.86 -6.77
CA ILE A 418 -6.03 7.96 -5.63
C ILE A 418 -5.58 8.63 -4.34
N GLU A 419 -4.37 9.20 -4.30
CA GLU A 419 -3.84 9.88 -3.11
C GLU A 419 -4.75 11.02 -2.64
N VAL A 420 -5.24 11.87 -3.56
CA VAL A 420 -6.13 12.98 -3.22
C VAL A 420 -7.48 12.48 -2.74
N VAL A 421 -8.05 11.46 -3.39
CA VAL A 421 -9.36 10.91 -3.02
C VAL A 421 -9.30 10.24 -1.64
N GLU A 422 -8.30 9.41 -1.39
CA GLU A 422 -8.06 8.72 -0.11
C GLU A 422 -7.90 9.71 1.06
N ALA A 423 -7.22 10.83 0.82
CA ALA A 423 -7.00 11.85 1.85
C ALA A 423 -8.24 12.69 2.18
N ASN A 424 -9.14 12.90 1.21
CA ASN A 424 -10.20 13.91 1.31
C ASN A 424 -11.64 13.37 1.26
N TYR A 425 -11.83 12.11 0.86
CA TYR A 425 -13.14 11.48 0.75
C TYR A 425 -13.22 10.17 1.57
N PRO A 426 -12.84 10.19 2.86
CA PRO A 426 -12.91 9.00 3.70
C PRO A 426 -14.35 8.46 3.79
N GLU A 427 -14.50 7.14 3.82
CA GLU A 427 -15.80 6.46 3.96
C GLU A 427 -16.88 6.85 2.91
N THR A 428 -16.46 7.29 1.73
CA THR A 428 -17.38 7.61 0.62
C THR A 428 -17.58 6.43 -0.34
N LEU A 429 -16.56 5.61 -0.56
CA LEU A 429 -16.69 4.36 -1.29
C LEU A 429 -17.36 3.31 -0.40
N GLY A 430 -18.48 2.76 -0.87
CA GLY A 430 -19.16 1.64 -0.23
C GLY A 430 -18.63 0.30 -0.73
N ARG A 431 -18.50 0.16 -2.05
CA ARG A 431 -18.02 -1.05 -2.73
C ARG A 431 -17.35 -0.71 -4.06
N LEU A 432 -16.25 -1.41 -4.39
CA LEU A 432 -15.62 -1.35 -5.71
C LEU A 432 -15.70 -2.72 -6.39
N LEU A 433 -16.44 -2.81 -7.48
CA LEU A 433 -16.62 -4.03 -8.28
C LEU A 433 -15.69 -3.97 -9.49
N ILE A 434 -14.55 -4.65 -9.44
CA ILE A 434 -13.59 -4.73 -10.56
C ILE A 434 -13.90 -5.97 -11.39
N LEU A 435 -14.35 -5.77 -12.62
CA LEU A 435 -14.80 -6.84 -13.51
C LEU A 435 -13.83 -7.12 -14.64
N ARG A 436 -13.85 -8.36 -15.14
CA ARG A 436 -13.14 -8.79 -16.35
C ARG A 436 -11.64 -8.46 -16.31
N ALA A 437 -11.03 -8.57 -15.14
CA ALA A 437 -9.61 -8.24 -14.92
C ALA A 437 -8.69 -9.09 -15.83
N PRO A 438 -7.94 -8.48 -16.77
CA PRO A 438 -7.08 -9.21 -17.68
C PRO A 438 -5.70 -9.48 -17.06
N ARG A 439 -4.85 -10.25 -17.77
CA ARG A 439 -3.52 -10.67 -17.28
C ARG A 439 -2.55 -9.52 -16.94
N VAL A 440 -2.79 -8.31 -17.45
CA VAL A 440 -1.99 -7.12 -17.11
C VAL A 440 -2.40 -6.50 -15.77
N PHE A 441 -3.61 -6.78 -15.27
CA PHE A 441 -4.14 -6.21 -14.05
C PHE A 441 -3.22 -6.35 -12.82
N PRO A 442 -2.54 -7.49 -12.55
CA PRO A 442 -1.62 -7.59 -11.42
C PRO A 442 -0.49 -6.57 -11.44
N VAL A 443 -0.01 -6.19 -12.63
CA VAL A 443 1.02 -5.15 -12.76
C VAL A 443 0.45 -3.79 -12.34
N LEU A 444 -0.72 -3.43 -12.87
CA LEU A 444 -1.43 -2.20 -12.46
C LEU A 444 -1.71 -2.21 -10.95
N TRP A 445 -2.21 -3.33 -10.42
CA TRP A 445 -2.49 -3.49 -9.00
C TRP A 445 -1.26 -3.27 -8.13
N THR A 446 -0.12 -3.81 -8.52
CA THR A 446 1.12 -3.64 -7.74
C THR A 446 1.56 -2.17 -7.70
N LEU A 447 1.25 -1.38 -8.73
CA LEU A 447 1.50 0.06 -8.76
C LEU A 447 0.51 0.84 -7.86
N VAL A 448 -0.79 0.52 -7.89
CA VAL A 448 -1.83 1.33 -7.24
C VAL A 448 -2.12 0.92 -5.79
N SER A 449 -2.05 -0.37 -5.47
CA SER A 449 -2.46 -0.92 -4.17
C SER A 449 -1.77 -0.31 -2.95
N PRO A 450 -0.50 0.14 -2.99
CA PRO A 450 0.11 0.77 -1.81
C PRO A 450 -0.45 2.15 -1.45
N PHE A 451 -1.20 2.78 -2.37
CA PHE A 451 -1.89 4.06 -2.12
C PHE A 451 -3.30 3.87 -1.57
N ILE A 452 -3.78 2.63 -1.51
CA ILE A 452 -5.13 2.27 -1.10
C ILE A 452 -5.06 1.76 0.33
N ASP A 453 -5.79 2.41 1.23
CA ASP A 453 -5.83 2.02 2.64
C ASP A 453 -6.51 0.65 2.82
N ASP A 454 -6.20 -0.05 3.91
CA ASP A 454 -6.71 -1.42 4.13
C ASP A 454 -8.24 -1.48 4.25
N ASN A 455 -8.89 -0.46 4.81
CA ASN A 455 -10.34 -0.40 4.89
C ASN A 455 -10.98 -0.20 3.51
N THR A 456 -10.42 0.68 2.69
CA THR A 456 -10.84 0.84 1.28
C THR A 456 -10.60 -0.45 0.48
N ARG A 457 -9.45 -1.10 0.65
CA ARG A 457 -9.11 -2.37 -0.01
C ARG A 457 -10.09 -3.49 0.31
N ARG A 458 -10.59 -3.59 1.54
CA ARG A 458 -11.60 -4.60 1.93
C ARG A 458 -12.94 -4.45 1.19
N LYS A 459 -13.21 -3.28 0.62
CA LYS A 459 -14.42 -3.00 -0.16
C LYS A 459 -14.30 -3.44 -1.62
N PHE A 460 -13.14 -3.95 -2.04
CA PHE A 460 -12.86 -4.32 -3.42
C PHE A 460 -13.25 -5.78 -3.66
N LEU A 461 -14.07 -6.01 -4.67
CA LEU A 461 -14.37 -7.33 -5.18
C LEU A 461 -13.85 -7.43 -6.62
N ILE A 462 -12.96 -8.39 -6.86
CA ILE A 462 -12.24 -8.51 -8.12
C ILE A 462 -12.59 -9.83 -8.79
N TYR A 463 -13.10 -9.73 -10.01
CA TYR A 463 -13.52 -10.86 -10.82
C TYR A 463 -12.66 -10.94 -12.08
N ALA A 464 -12.08 -12.12 -12.34
CA ALA A 464 -11.49 -12.45 -13.64
C ALA A 464 -12.51 -13.22 -14.48
N GLY A 465 -12.43 -13.07 -15.80
CA GLY A 465 -13.33 -13.80 -16.71
C GLY A 465 -14.80 -13.49 -16.43
N ASN A 466 -15.65 -14.52 -16.40
CA ASN A 466 -17.11 -14.39 -16.29
C ASN A 466 -17.64 -14.72 -14.89
N ASP A 467 -16.76 -14.88 -13.90
CA ASP A 467 -17.11 -15.29 -12.53
C ASP A 467 -18.07 -14.28 -11.85
N TYR A 468 -18.08 -13.04 -12.32
CA TYR A 468 -18.98 -11.98 -11.86
C TYR A 468 -20.46 -12.21 -12.19
N GLN A 469 -20.78 -13.13 -13.10
CA GLN A 469 -22.17 -13.44 -13.48
C GLN A 469 -22.82 -14.49 -12.55
N GLY A 470 -22.01 -15.22 -11.78
CA GLY A 470 -22.48 -16.26 -10.87
C GLY A 470 -22.84 -15.76 -9.46
N PRO A 471 -23.15 -16.68 -8.53
CA PRO A 471 -23.33 -16.38 -7.11
C PRO A 471 -22.08 -15.73 -6.52
N GLY A 472 -22.24 -14.72 -5.66
CA GLY A 472 -21.13 -13.88 -5.18
C GLY A 472 -20.71 -12.79 -6.18
N GLY A 473 -21.38 -12.67 -7.33
CA GLY A 473 -21.11 -11.72 -8.39
C GLY A 473 -22.01 -10.48 -8.38
N LEU A 474 -22.29 -9.91 -9.55
CA LEU A 474 -23.09 -8.69 -9.70
C LEU A 474 -24.51 -8.83 -9.16
N LEU A 475 -25.13 -9.99 -9.35
CA LEU A 475 -26.52 -10.25 -8.93
C LEU A 475 -26.71 -10.17 -7.41
N ASP A 476 -25.65 -10.30 -6.61
CA ASP A 476 -25.76 -10.16 -5.15
C ASP A 476 -25.81 -8.70 -4.71
N TYR A 477 -25.41 -7.77 -5.60
CA TYR A 477 -25.22 -6.36 -5.26
C TYR A 477 -26.07 -5.41 -6.11
N ILE A 478 -26.42 -5.80 -7.33
CA ILE A 478 -27.16 -4.98 -8.30
C ILE A 478 -28.36 -5.80 -8.77
N ASP A 479 -29.54 -5.16 -8.85
CA ASP A 479 -30.74 -5.80 -9.40
C ASP A 479 -30.53 -6.16 -10.88
N LYS A 480 -31.08 -7.30 -11.30
CA LYS A 480 -30.82 -7.87 -12.65
C LYS A 480 -31.18 -6.87 -13.75
N GLU A 481 -32.25 -6.12 -13.54
CA GLU A 481 -32.81 -5.11 -14.43
C GLU A 481 -31.93 -3.86 -14.55
N ILE A 482 -31.00 -3.66 -13.61
CA ILE A 482 -30.05 -2.55 -13.56
C ILE A 482 -28.69 -2.95 -14.15
N ILE A 483 -28.37 -4.24 -14.24
CA ILE A 483 -27.08 -4.71 -14.76
C ILE A 483 -26.91 -4.24 -16.22
N PRO A 484 -25.79 -3.56 -16.54
CA PRO A 484 -25.49 -3.13 -17.90
C PRO A 484 -25.52 -4.26 -18.93
N ASP A 485 -26.06 -3.98 -20.11
CA ASP A 485 -26.12 -4.85 -21.28
C ASP A 485 -24.76 -5.44 -21.68
N PHE A 486 -23.69 -4.64 -21.68
CA PHE A 486 -22.33 -5.11 -21.99
C PHE A 486 -21.75 -6.09 -20.96
N LEU A 487 -22.41 -6.28 -19.81
CA LEU A 487 -22.07 -7.27 -18.78
C LEU A 487 -23.01 -8.48 -18.79
N GLY A 488 -23.91 -8.57 -19.78
CA GLY A 488 -24.90 -9.63 -19.91
C GLY A 488 -26.22 -9.35 -19.17
N GLY A 489 -26.46 -8.11 -18.74
CA GLY A 489 -27.75 -7.68 -18.23
C GLY A 489 -28.71 -7.21 -19.34
N GLU A 490 -29.85 -6.66 -18.94
CA GLU A 490 -30.89 -6.15 -19.86
C GLU A 490 -30.98 -4.61 -19.86
N CYS A 491 -30.22 -3.94 -18.98
CA CYS A 491 -30.23 -2.49 -18.84
C CYS A 491 -29.32 -1.84 -19.90
N MET A 492 -29.89 -1.03 -20.79
CA MET A 492 -29.08 -0.21 -21.71
C MET A 492 -28.24 0.77 -20.91
N CYS A 493 -26.92 0.68 -21.02
CA CYS A 493 -26.01 1.56 -20.30
C CYS A 493 -25.71 2.81 -21.13
N GLU A 494 -26.12 3.98 -20.64
CA GLU A 494 -25.89 5.27 -21.32
C GLU A 494 -24.49 5.85 -21.07
N VAL A 495 -23.64 5.15 -20.32
CA VAL A 495 -22.28 5.60 -20.03
C VAL A 495 -21.45 5.60 -21.33
N PRO A 496 -20.70 6.69 -21.62
CA PRO A 496 -19.86 6.75 -22.81
C PRO A 496 -18.92 5.55 -22.91
N GLU A 497 -18.80 4.99 -24.11
CA GLU A 497 -17.88 3.87 -24.37
C GLU A 497 -16.40 4.31 -24.38
N GLY A 498 -16.16 5.63 -24.40
CA GLY A 498 -14.85 6.23 -24.59
C GLY A 498 -14.46 6.25 -26.06
N GLY A 499 -13.19 5.95 -26.33
CA GLY A 499 -12.62 5.97 -27.68
C GLY A 499 -11.28 6.68 -27.70
N LEU A 500 -10.65 6.68 -28.88
CA LEU A 500 -9.38 7.39 -29.08
C LEU A 500 -9.65 8.89 -29.16
N VAL A 501 -8.94 9.67 -28.35
CA VAL A 501 -9.03 11.13 -28.39
C VAL A 501 -8.33 11.61 -29.68
N PRO A 502 -9.01 12.39 -30.55
CA PRO A 502 -8.38 12.94 -31.73
C PRO A 502 -7.15 13.77 -31.37
N LYS A 503 -6.04 13.53 -32.07
CA LYS A 503 -4.79 14.26 -31.83
C LYS A 503 -4.90 15.77 -32.07
N SER A 504 -5.87 16.20 -32.88
CA SER A 504 -6.18 17.62 -33.07
C SER A 504 -6.66 18.32 -31.78
N LEU A 505 -7.07 17.56 -30.77
CA LEU A 505 -7.47 18.05 -29.46
C LEU A 505 -6.33 18.01 -28.43
N TYR A 506 -5.13 17.58 -28.84
CA TYR A 506 -3.98 17.56 -27.93
C TYR A 506 -3.47 18.98 -27.71
N ARG A 507 -3.08 19.28 -26.48
CA ARG A 507 -2.46 20.56 -26.14
C ARG A 507 -1.13 20.72 -26.88
N THR A 508 -0.82 21.95 -27.28
CA THR A 508 0.46 22.26 -27.92
C THR A 508 1.61 22.19 -26.90
N ALA A 509 2.85 22.08 -27.39
CA ALA A 509 4.03 22.09 -26.52
C ALA A 509 4.13 23.39 -25.68
N GLU A 510 3.70 24.51 -26.24
CA GLU A 510 3.69 25.84 -25.60
C GLU A 510 2.64 25.93 -24.48
N GLU A 511 1.47 25.28 -24.63
CA GLU A 511 0.43 25.20 -23.59
C GLU A 511 0.86 24.29 -22.42
N LEU A 512 1.73 23.31 -22.69
CA LEU A 512 2.30 22.40 -21.69
C LEU A 512 3.43 23.04 -20.86
N GLU A 513 4.04 24.13 -21.34
CA GLU A 513 5.11 24.86 -20.62
C GLU A 513 4.57 25.75 -19.48
N ASN A 514 3.29 26.14 -19.51
CA ASN A 514 2.67 27.01 -18.51
C ASN A 514 2.03 26.27 -17.31
N GLU A 515 1.82 24.96 -17.38
CA GLU A 515 1.36 24.13 -16.24
C GLU A 515 2.46 23.12 -15.86
N ASP A 516 3.28 23.52 -14.87
CA ASP A 516 4.30 22.74 -14.18
C ASP A 516 5.43 22.11 -15.03
N LEU A 517 6.51 22.89 -15.09
CA LEU A 517 7.89 22.53 -15.39
C LEU A 517 8.45 21.46 -14.43
N LYS A 518 7.90 20.23 -14.46
CA LYS A 518 8.50 19.04 -13.80
C LYS A 518 8.39 17.75 -14.61
N LEU A 519 7.56 17.69 -15.66
CA LEU A 519 7.34 16.46 -16.43
C LEU A 519 8.39 16.21 -17.52
N TRP A 520 9.18 17.21 -17.89
CA TRP A 520 10.15 17.10 -18.99
C TRP A 520 11.62 17.03 -18.53
N THR A 521 11.91 17.34 -17.27
CA THR A 521 13.30 17.28 -16.75
C THR A 521 13.72 15.87 -16.31
N GLU A 522 12.78 14.92 -16.26
CA GLU A 522 13.05 13.49 -16.01
C GLU A 522 12.61 12.59 -17.19
N THR A 523 12.56 13.11 -18.42
CA THR A 523 12.22 12.26 -19.57
C THR A 523 13.34 11.26 -19.86
N ILE A 524 13.08 10.02 -19.44
CA ILE A 524 13.65 8.78 -19.97
C ILE A 524 13.49 8.60 -21.50
N TYR A 525 12.74 9.48 -22.18
CA TYR A 525 12.63 9.47 -23.63
C TYR A 525 13.91 9.99 -24.27
N GLN A 526 14.52 9.17 -25.12
CA GLN A 526 15.66 9.56 -25.93
C GLN A 526 15.16 10.02 -27.29
N SER A 527 15.51 11.24 -27.66
CA SER A 527 15.27 11.73 -29.03
C SER A 527 16.41 11.29 -29.93
N ALA A 528 16.07 10.72 -31.09
CA ALA A 528 17.04 10.31 -32.10
C ALA A 528 16.60 10.82 -33.48
N SER A 529 17.57 11.30 -34.26
CA SER A 529 17.39 11.61 -35.67
C SER A 529 17.88 10.43 -36.49
N VAL A 530 16.98 9.79 -37.24
CA VAL A 530 17.28 8.63 -38.07
C VAL A 530 17.44 9.07 -39.52
N PHE A 531 18.61 8.82 -40.11
CA PHE A 531 18.84 9.15 -41.51
C PHE A 531 18.23 8.10 -42.44
N LYS A 532 17.76 8.52 -43.61
CA LYS A 532 17.19 7.62 -44.61
C LYS A 532 18.17 6.49 -44.96
N GLY A 533 17.73 5.24 -44.76
CA GLY A 533 18.51 4.04 -45.06
C GLY A 533 19.50 3.63 -43.97
N ALA A 534 19.58 4.35 -42.85
CA ALA A 534 20.39 3.97 -41.69
C ALA A 534 19.48 3.55 -40.52
N PRO A 535 19.74 2.41 -39.85
CA PRO A 535 18.98 2.03 -38.67
C PRO A 535 19.46 2.80 -37.43
N HIS A 536 18.57 2.91 -36.43
CA HIS A 536 18.92 3.31 -35.08
C HIS A 536 18.47 2.19 -34.14
N GLU A 537 19.44 1.46 -33.59
CA GLU A 537 19.22 0.19 -32.89
C GLU A 537 19.51 0.34 -31.40
N ILE A 538 18.60 -0.20 -30.58
CA ILE A 538 18.69 -0.21 -29.13
C ILE A 538 18.84 -1.66 -28.66
N LEU A 539 19.89 -1.94 -27.89
CA LEU A 539 20.09 -3.26 -27.26
C LEU A 539 19.39 -3.31 -25.90
N ILE A 540 18.52 -4.30 -25.73
CA ILE A 540 17.90 -4.60 -24.43
C ILE A 540 18.32 -6.02 -24.04
N GLN A 541 19.09 -6.14 -22.95
CA GLN A 541 19.48 -7.43 -22.41
C GLN A 541 18.38 -7.99 -21.51
N ILE A 542 17.79 -9.12 -21.91
CA ILE A 542 16.76 -9.82 -21.12
C ILE A 542 17.46 -10.80 -20.19
N VAL A 543 17.36 -10.57 -18.89
CA VAL A 543 17.97 -11.44 -17.86
C VAL A 543 16.98 -12.50 -17.35
N ASP A 544 15.70 -12.16 -17.31
CA ASP A 544 14.62 -13.02 -16.80
C ASP A 544 13.63 -13.36 -17.93
N ALA A 545 13.38 -14.64 -18.16
CA ALA A 545 12.47 -15.14 -19.18
C ALA A 545 11.00 -14.73 -18.98
N SER A 546 10.63 -14.23 -17.79
CA SER A 546 9.30 -13.68 -17.50
C SER A 546 9.18 -12.18 -17.78
N SER A 547 10.25 -11.55 -18.27
CA SER A 547 10.26 -10.11 -18.57
C SER A 547 9.32 -9.76 -19.72
N VAL A 548 8.70 -8.59 -19.63
CA VAL A 548 7.90 -8.02 -20.71
C VAL A 548 8.60 -6.77 -21.20
N ILE A 549 8.91 -6.72 -22.50
CA ILE A 549 9.44 -5.51 -23.10
C ILE A 549 8.25 -4.62 -23.47
N THR A 550 8.33 -3.36 -23.04
CA THR A 550 7.38 -2.31 -23.37
C THR A 550 8.11 -1.14 -24.00
N TRP A 551 7.62 -0.64 -25.12
CA TRP A 551 8.17 0.53 -25.80
C TRP A 551 7.03 1.45 -26.23
N ASP A 552 7.27 2.75 -26.20
CA ASP A 552 6.46 3.74 -26.87
C ASP A 552 7.36 4.85 -27.40
N PHE A 553 6.99 5.43 -28.52
CA PHE A 553 7.73 6.52 -29.13
C PHE A 553 6.80 7.37 -29.98
N ASP A 554 7.21 8.61 -30.20
CA ASP A 554 6.52 9.56 -31.06
C ASP A 554 7.36 9.79 -32.34
N VAL A 555 6.73 9.68 -33.50
CA VAL A 555 7.37 9.93 -34.80
C VAL A 555 7.21 11.40 -35.14
N CYS A 556 8.22 12.21 -34.81
CA CYS A 556 8.12 13.66 -34.98
C CYS A 556 8.19 14.12 -36.45
N LYS A 557 9.00 13.45 -37.29
CA LYS A 557 9.23 13.85 -38.68
C LYS A 557 9.66 12.68 -39.55
N GLY A 558 9.01 12.52 -40.71
CA GLY A 558 9.24 11.43 -41.65
C GLY A 558 8.74 10.08 -41.15
N ASP A 559 8.27 9.24 -42.07
CA ASP A 559 7.84 7.88 -41.77
C ASP A 559 9.05 7.01 -41.37
N ILE A 560 8.85 6.11 -40.41
CA ILE A 560 9.86 5.16 -39.96
C ILE A 560 9.32 3.73 -39.97
N VAL A 561 10.24 2.77 -40.04
CA VAL A 561 9.92 1.35 -39.85
C VAL A 561 10.53 0.91 -38.54
N PHE A 562 9.68 0.44 -37.62
CA PHE A 562 10.08 -0.10 -36.33
C PHE A 562 10.10 -1.63 -36.39
N ASN A 563 11.19 -2.22 -35.91
CA ASN A 563 11.41 -3.67 -35.91
C ASN A 563 11.87 -4.13 -34.53
N ILE A 564 11.49 -5.36 -34.17
CA ILE A 564 11.96 -6.03 -32.97
C ILE A 564 12.66 -7.31 -33.38
N TYR A 565 13.91 -7.43 -32.96
CA TYR A 565 14.73 -8.61 -33.19
C TYR A 565 15.10 -9.24 -31.85
N HIS A 566 15.16 -10.57 -31.84
CA HIS A 566 15.67 -11.35 -30.73
C HIS A 566 16.94 -12.08 -31.15
N SER A 567 17.94 -12.09 -30.29
CA SER A 567 19.20 -12.78 -30.50
C SER A 567 19.66 -13.43 -29.19
N LYS A 568 20.16 -14.66 -29.28
CA LYS A 568 20.85 -15.33 -28.16
C LYS A 568 22.28 -14.84 -27.98
N ARG A 569 22.84 -14.13 -28.97
CA ARG A 569 24.18 -13.55 -28.96
C ARG A 569 24.07 -12.06 -28.65
N SER A 570 24.92 -11.54 -27.75
CA SER A 570 25.02 -10.10 -27.53
C SER A 570 25.82 -9.45 -28.67
N PRO A 571 25.33 -8.38 -29.30
CA PRO A 571 26.13 -7.55 -30.19
C PRO A 571 27.36 -6.98 -29.46
N GLN A 572 28.48 -6.84 -30.17
CA GLN A 572 29.67 -6.15 -29.66
C GLN A 572 29.49 -4.64 -29.88
N LEU A 573 29.71 -3.81 -28.86
CA LEU A 573 29.67 -2.36 -29.00
C LEU A 573 30.80 -1.89 -29.95
N PRO A 574 30.56 -0.92 -30.85
CA PRO A 574 31.62 -0.39 -31.70
C PRO A 574 32.78 0.13 -30.85
N LYS A 575 34.00 -0.35 -31.09
CA LYS A 575 35.21 0.25 -30.49
C LYS A 575 35.33 1.68 -31.03
N LYS A 576 35.44 2.66 -30.14
CA LYS A 576 35.66 4.06 -30.52
C LYS A 576 37.07 4.18 -31.12
N ASP A 577 37.17 4.13 -32.45
CA ASP A 577 38.45 4.32 -33.12
C ASP A 577 39.00 5.72 -32.80
N SER A 578 40.11 5.71 -32.08
CA SER A 578 40.86 6.92 -31.74
C SER A 578 41.82 7.18 -32.89
N LEU A 579 41.39 7.87 -33.96
CA LEU A 579 42.28 8.47 -34.97
C LEU A 579 41.47 9.35 -35.95
N GLY A 580 41.79 10.65 -35.99
CA GLY A 580 41.31 11.56 -37.02
C GLY A 580 40.82 12.91 -36.48
N ALA A 581 41.74 13.83 -36.20
CA ALA A 581 41.43 15.23 -36.04
C ALA A 581 40.76 15.78 -37.32
N HIS A 582 39.85 16.75 -37.14
CA HIS A 582 39.03 17.45 -38.15
C HIS A 582 37.63 16.89 -38.43
N SER A 583 36.71 17.09 -37.49
CA SER A 583 35.38 17.62 -37.82
C SER A 583 34.71 18.24 -36.59
N ILE A 584 34.02 19.33 -36.85
CA ILE A 584 33.44 20.27 -35.90
C ILE A 584 32.40 19.57 -35.01
N THR A 585 32.49 19.85 -33.71
CA THR A 585 31.51 19.47 -32.68
C THR A 585 30.11 19.95 -33.04
N SER A 586 29.14 19.02 -33.14
CA SER A 586 27.71 19.30 -33.11
C SER A 586 27.03 18.29 -32.17
N PRO A 587 26.17 18.73 -31.23
CA PRO A 587 25.45 17.83 -30.34
C PRO A 587 24.16 17.34 -31.02
N GLY A 588 24.08 16.05 -31.37
CA GLY A 588 22.82 15.41 -31.77
C GLY A 588 22.84 14.73 -33.14
N GLY A 589 23.28 13.47 -33.19
CA GLY A 589 23.14 12.63 -34.38
C GLY A 589 24.03 11.41 -34.39
N ASN A 590 23.69 10.38 -33.61
CA ASN A 590 24.35 9.07 -33.71
C ASN A 590 23.32 8.05 -34.26
N ASN A 591 23.47 7.64 -35.52
CA ASN A 591 22.85 6.39 -35.99
C ASN A 591 23.60 5.25 -35.30
N VAL A 592 22.92 4.50 -34.44
CA VAL A 592 23.50 3.35 -33.74
C VAL A 592 23.15 2.11 -34.54
N GLN A 593 24.17 1.41 -35.07
CA GLN A 593 24.01 0.11 -35.70
C GLN A 593 24.81 -0.92 -34.91
N LEU A 594 24.12 -1.90 -34.36
CA LEU A 594 24.62 -2.97 -33.50
C LEU A 594 24.65 -4.31 -34.22
N ILE A 595 23.68 -4.55 -35.13
CA ILE A 595 23.67 -5.73 -35.98
C ILE A 595 24.74 -5.57 -37.05
N ASP A 596 25.84 -6.28 -36.86
CA ASP A 596 26.95 -6.33 -37.82
C ASP A 596 26.47 -6.94 -39.15
N ARG A 597 27.04 -6.47 -40.26
CA ARG A 597 26.76 -6.93 -41.62
C ARG A 597 26.96 -8.44 -41.80
N VAL A 598 27.75 -9.08 -40.93
CA VAL A 598 27.98 -10.53 -40.97
C VAL A 598 26.86 -11.36 -40.33
N TRP A 599 25.92 -10.74 -39.61
CA TRP A 599 24.83 -11.45 -38.93
C TRP A 599 23.72 -11.84 -39.91
N GLN A 600 23.25 -13.07 -39.82
CA GLN A 600 22.21 -13.62 -40.71
C GLN A 600 20.86 -13.74 -40.00
N LEU A 601 19.81 -13.14 -40.59
CA LEU A 601 18.42 -13.27 -40.13
C LEU A 601 17.97 -14.75 -40.21
N GLY A 602 17.33 -15.24 -39.16
CA GLY A 602 16.89 -16.63 -38.98
C GLY A 602 17.97 -17.55 -38.39
N ARG A 603 19.23 -17.11 -38.34
CA ARG A 603 20.35 -17.88 -37.76
C ARG A 603 20.95 -17.21 -36.53
N ASP A 604 21.39 -15.96 -36.67
CA ASP A 604 22.03 -15.20 -35.59
C ASP A 604 21.00 -14.40 -34.78
N TYR A 605 19.97 -13.90 -35.45
CA TYR A 605 18.85 -13.19 -34.84
C TYR A 605 17.55 -13.52 -35.58
N SER A 606 16.41 -13.40 -34.90
CA SER A 606 15.08 -13.66 -35.44
C SER A 606 14.17 -12.46 -35.24
N MET A 607 13.34 -12.15 -36.24
CA MET A 607 12.31 -11.13 -36.11
C MET A 607 11.20 -11.62 -35.19
N VAL A 608 10.80 -10.79 -34.23
CA VAL A 608 9.83 -11.17 -33.20
C VAL A 608 8.39 -10.89 -33.64
N GLU A 609 8.18 -9.77 -34.34
CA GLU A 609 6.89 -9.39 -34.93
C GLU A 609 7.10 -8.78 -36.31
N SER A 610 6.06 -8.74 -37.14
CA SER A 610 6.10 -8.08 -38.44
C SER A 610 6.47 -6.60 -38.31
N PRO A 611 7.22 -6.03 -39.27
CA PRO A 611 7.64 -4.63 -39.23
C PRO A 611 6.46 -3.69 -39.06
N LEU A 612 6.59 -2.74 -38.14
CA LEU A 612 5.59 -1.70 -37.94
C LEU A 612 5.97 -0.47 -38.75
N ILE A 613 5.12 -0.08 -39.69
CA ILE A 613 5.28 1.18 -40.43
C ILE A 613 4.59 2.26 -39.61
N CYS A 614 5.37 3.23 -39.14
CA CYS A 614 4.92 4.31 -38.28
C CYS A 614 5.01 5.62 -39.05
N LYS A 615 3.89 6.32 -39.20
CA LYS A 615 3.82 7.55 -40.00
C LYS A 615 4.24 8.79 -39.22
N GLU A 616 4.65 9.83 -39.94
CA GLU A 616 4.87 11.15 -39.35
C GLU A 616 3.67 11.61 -38.50
N GLY A 617 3.94 12.09 -37.30
CA GLY A 617 2.94 12.49 -36.30
C GLY A 617 2.31 11.32 -35.53
N GLU A 618 2.73 10.07 -35.74
CA GLU A 618 2.23 8.94 -34.98
C GLU A 618 2.88 8.80 -33.59
N SER A 619 2.02 8.72 -32.57
CA SER A 619 2.40 8.20 -31.25
C SER A 619 2.16 6.70 -31.25
N VAL A 620 3.22 5.92 -31.31
CA VAL A 620 3.16 4.45 -31.28
C VAL A 620 3.14 4.01 -29.82
N GLN A 621 2.09 3.28 -29.44
CA GLN A 621 1.87 2.85 -28.06
C GLN A 621 2.24 1.38 -27.82
N VAL A 622 2.53 1.09 -26.55
CA VAL A 622 3.03 -0.17 -26.00
C VAL A 622 2.29 -1.40 -26.52
N LYS A 623 3.00 -2.23 -27.29
CA LYS A 623 2.65 -3.64 -27.48
C LYS A 623 3.49 -4.50 -26.53
N PRO A 624 2.90 -5.40 -25.74
CA PRO A 624 3.68 -6.36 -24.97
C PRO A 624 4.29 -7.40 -25.92
N CYS A 625 5.62 -7.42 -26.00
CA CYS A 625 6.33 -8.57 -26.55
C CYS A 625 6.73 -9.50 -25.40
N ARG A 626 6.26 -10.75 -25.41
CA ARG A 626 6.72 -11.78 -24.48
C ARG A 626 8.11 -12.23 -24.92
N SER A 627 9.07 -12.31 -24.01
CA SER A 627 10.29 -13.07 -24.27
C SER A 627 9.93 -14.51 -24.59
N LEU A 628 10.47 -15.03 -25.70
CA LEU A 628 10.37 -16.44 -26.10
C LEU A 628 11.24 -17.32 -25.20
#